data_AF-A0A844WF45-F1
#
_entry.id   AF-A0A844WF45-F1
#
_cell.length_a   1.000
_cell.length_b   1.000
_cell.length_c   1.000
_cell.angle_alpha   90.00
_cell.angle_beta   90.00
_cell.angle_gamma   90.00
#
_symmetry.space_group_name_H-M   'P 1'
#
loop_
_entity.id
_entity.type
_entity.pdbx_description
1 polymer ?
#
loop_
_entity_poly.entity_id
_entity_poly.type
_entity_poly.pdbx_seq_one_letter_code
_entity_poly.pdbx_strand_id
1 'polypeptide(L)' 'MGMGGGIFWWIVMAVLLVIPFYRILPRYGLPAYAAFLAVFPLVALILLWIIAFKDKFDEAAK' A
#
# COMPACT_ATOMS: atom_id res chain seq x y z
N MET A 1 -10.04 -0.51 30.79
CA MET A 1 -9.37 -0.97 29.56
C MET A 1 -8.47 0.16 29.09
N GLY A 2 -7.16 0.05 29.34
CA GLY A 2 -6.22 1.17 29.25
C GLY A 2 -5.82 1.51 27.81
N MET A 3 -5.70 2.81 27.55
CA MET A 3 -5.27 3.42 26.28
C MET A 3 -3.95 2.87 25.70
N GLY A 4 -3.10 2.20 26.50
CA GLY A 4 -1.85 1.60 26.05
C GLY A 4 -2.00 0.36 25.15
N GLY A 5 -3.09 -0.41 25.29
CA GLY A 5 -3.35 -1.55 24.41
C GLY A 5 -3.79 -1.13 23.01
N GLY A 6 -4.48 0.01 22.90
CA GLY A 6 -5.02 0.51 21.63
C GLY A 6 -3.91 0.95 20.68
N ILE A 7 -3.00 1.80 21.12
CA ILE A 7 -1.92 2.35 20.26
C ILE A 7 -0.97 1.25 19.78
N PHE A 8 -0.61 0.30 20.66
CA PHE A 8 0.19 -0.86 20.27
C PHE A 8 -0.50 -1.66 19.17
N TRP A 9 -1.81 -1.91 19.31
CA TRP A 9 -2.60 -2.56 18.26
C TRP A 9 -2.51 -1.73 16.97
N TRP A 10 -2.86 -0.45 16.98
CA TRP A 10 -2.83 0.41 15.78
C TRP A 10 -1.50 0.35 15.00
N ILE A 11 -0.36 0.32 15.68
CA ILE A 11 0.96 0.16 15.05
C ILE A 11 1.08 -1.22 14.39
N VAL A 12 0.68 -2.29 15.07
CA VAL A 12 0.68 -3.65 14.51
C VAL A 12 -0.21 -3.73 13.26
N MET A 13 -1.42 -3.18 13.29
CA MET A 13 -2.30 -3.09 12.10
C MET A 13 -1.61 -2.35 10.95
N ALA A 14 -1.04 -1.18 11.23
CA ALA A 14 -0.39 -0.36 10.21
C ALA A 14 0.77 -1.11 9.55
N VAL A 15 1.59 -1.82 10.34
CA VAL A 15 2.69 -2.63 9.83
C VAL A 15 2.18 -3.79 8.97
N LEU A 16 1.17 -4.53 9.44
CA LEU A 16 0.56 -5.62 8.69
C LEU A 16 -0.01 -5.16 7.35
N LEU A 17 -0.52 -3.92 7.29
CA LEU A 17 -1.04 -3.32 6.05
C LEU A 17 0.09 -2.83 5.14
N VAL A 18 1.10 -2.14 5.66
CA VAL A 18 2.16 -1.51 4.84
C VAL A 18 3.12 -2.55 4.23
N ILE A 19 3.48 -3.60 4.97
CA ILE A 19 4.43 -4.63 4.51
C ILE A 19 4.07 -5.26 3.15
N PRO A 20 2.84 -5.73 2.90
CA PRO A 20 2.48 -6.32 1.61
C PRO A 20 2.64 -5.32 0.47
N PHE A 21 2.22 -4.06 0.66
CA PHE A 21 2.41 -3.00 -0.35
C PHE A 21 3.89 -2.72 -0.61
N TYR A 22 4.73 -2.71 0.44
CA TYR A 22 6.17 -2.52 0.32
C TYR A 22 6.83 -3.61 -0.53
N ARG A 23 6.29 -4.84 -0.51
CA ARG A 23 6.75 -5.96 -1.35
C ARG A 23 6.15 -5.95 -2.76
N ILE A 24 4.91 -5.50 -2.92
CA ILE A 24 4.19 -5.50 -4.20
C ILE A 24 4.67 -4.34 -5.09
N LEU A 25 4.68 -3.10 -4.59
CA LEU A 25 4.95 -1.89 -5.39
C LEU A 25 6.25 -1.97 -6.23
N PRO A 26 7.41 -2.40 -5.69
CA PRO A 26 8.65 -2.44 -6.45
C PRO A 26 8.63 -3.43 -7.62
N ARG A 27 7.81 -4.49 -7.52
CA ARG A 27 7.65 -5.48 -8.60
C ARG A 27 6.97 -4.90 -9.82
N TYR A 28 6.22 -3.81 -9.64
CA TYR A 28 5.50 -3.11 -10.70
C TYR A 28 6.18 -1.77 -11.09
N GLY A 29 7.44 -1.58 -10.69
CA GLY A 29 8.20 -0.37 -10.98
C GLY A 29 7.78 0.87 -10.19
N LEU A 30 7.00 0.69 -9.11
CA LEU A 30 6.59 1.78 -8.21
C LEU A 30 7.56 1.90 -7.03
N PRO A 31 7.77 3.11 -6.48
CA PRO A 31 8.69 3.31 -5.36
C PRO A 31 8.20 2.59 -4.08
N ALA A 32 9.09 1.85 -3.41
CA ALA A 32 8.76 1.09 -2.20
C ALA A 32 8.22 1.97 -1.07
N TYR A 33 8.73 3.20 -0.93
CA TYR A 33 8.29 4.14 0.11
C TYR A 33 6.85 4.61 -0.07
N ALA A 34 6.26 4.49 -1.27
CA ALA A 34 4.84 4.80 -1.46
C ALA A 34 3.91 3.84 -0.70
N ALA A 35 4.42 2.70 -0.23
CA ALA A 35 3.66 1.77 0.61
C ALA A 35 3.17 2.39 1.93
N PHE A 36 3.87 3.40 2.47
CA PHE A 36 3.42 4.10 3.68
C PHE A 36 2.07 4.79 3.48
N LEU A 37 1.77 5.22 2.25
CA LEU A 37 0.49 5.84 1.92
C LEU A 37 -0.67 4.84 1.98
N ALA A 38 -0.40 3.53 1.89
CA ALA A 38 -1.42 2.50 1.97
C ALA A 38 -2.12 2.45 3.35
N VAL A 39 -1.52 3.04 4.40
CA VAL A 39 -2.20 3.22 5.70
C VAL A 39 -3.56 3.91 5.54
N PHE A 40 -3.71 4.76 4.52
CA PHE A 40 -4.99 5.34 4.14
C PHE A 40 -5.73 4.41 3.17
N PRO A 41 -6.90 3.85 3.54
CA PRO A 41 -7.59 2.84 2.74
C PRO A 41 -7.89 3.27 1.30
N LEU A 42 -8.28 4.53 1.10
CA LEU A 42 -8.54 5.07 -0.24
C LEU A 42 -7.27 5.13 -1.09
N VAL A 43 -6.13 5.49 -0.49
CA VAL A 43 -4.86 5.52 -1.21
C VAL A 43 -4.38 4.10 -1.53
N ALA A 44 -4.60 3.14 -0.61
CA ALA A 44 -4.35 1.73 -0.89
C ALA A 44 -5.17 1.23 -2.10
N LEU A 45 -6.46 1.57 -2.19
CA LEU A 45 -7.29 1.23 -3.34
C LEU A 45 -6.75 1.83 -4.64
N ILE A 46 -6.32 3.10 -4.62
CA ILE A 46 -5.71 3.75 -5.79
C ILE A 46 -4.40 3.04 -6.19
N LEU A 47 -3.52 2.73 -5.24
CA LEU A 47 -2.27 2.00 -5.52
C LEU A 47 -2.54 0.64 -6.15
N LEU A 48 -3.54 -0.09 -5.65
CA LEU A 48 -3.98 -1.35 -6.23
C LEU A 48 -4.54 -1.15 -7.63
N TRP A 49 -5.32 -0.09 -7.89
CA TRP A 49 -5.82 0.24 -9.22
C TRP A 49 -4.67 0.47 -10.20
N ILE A 50 -3.67 1.27 -9.82
CA ILE A 50 -2.49 1.52 -10.66
C ILE A 50 -1.79 0.21 -11.00
N ILE A 51 -1.59 -0.68 -10.02
CA ILE A 51 -0.98 -1.99 -10.23
C ILE A 51 -1.85 -2.88 -11.15
N ALA A 52 -3.15 -2.93 -10.92
CA ALA A 52 -4.08 -3.80 -11.64
C ALA A 52 -4.24 -3.41 -13.12
N PHE A 53 -4.10 -2.13 -13.44
CA PHE A 53 -4.27 -1.60 -14.79
C PHE A 53 -2.96 -1.19 -15.46
N LYS A 54 -1.80 -1.45 -14.83
CA LYS A 54 -0.49 -1.07 -15.35
C LYS A 54 -0.26 -1.55 -16.78
N ASP A 55 -0.56 -2.82 -17.05
CA ASP A 55 -0.35 -3.42 -18.38
C ASP A 55 -1.15 -2.69 -19.48
N LYS A 56 -2.36 -2.22 -19.17
CA LYS A 56 -3.19 -1.47 -20.13
C LYS A 56 -2.65 -0.07 -20.42
N PHE A 57 -2.02 0.58 -19.44
CA PHE A 57 -1.38 1.88 -19.63
C PHE A 57 -0.10 1.75 -20.45
N ASP A 58 0.69 0.70 -20.22
CA ASP A 58 1.91 0.42 -20.97
C ASP A 58 1.62 0.08 -22.45
N GLU A 59 0.50 -0.60 -22.73
CA GLU A 59 0.03 -0.86 -24.11
C GLU A 59 -0.45 0.41 -24.82
N ALA A 60 -1.20 1.28 -24.15
CA ALA A 60 -1.70 2.53 -24.74
C ALA A 60 -0.60 3.58 -25.00
N ALA A 61 0.55 3.45 -24.35
CA ALA A 61 1.69 4.35 -24.51
C ALA A 61 2.63 3.95 -25.68
N LYS A 62 2.42 2.80 -26.30
CA LYS A 62 3.12 2.34 -27.52
C LYS A 62 2.37 2.76 -28.78
#